data_AF-A0AAU7BCV3-F1
#
_entry.id   AF-A0AAU7BCV3-F1
#
_cell.length_a   1.000
_cell.length_b   1.000
_cell.length_c   1.000
_cell.angle_alpha   90.00
_cell.angle_beta   90.00
_cell.angle_gamma   90.00
#
_symmetry.space_group_name_H-M   'P 1'
#
loop_
_entity.id
_entity.type
_entity.pdbx_description
1 polymer ?
#
loop_
_entity_poly.entity_id
_entity_poly.type
_entity_poly.pdbx_seq_one_letter_code
_entity_poly.pdbx_strand_id
1 'polypeptide(L)'
;MSAFIALLRQIFYRPWMLATLAALASAAVLLSASIGIALQQMKQSESEQMNAQGERFLERLEQVFGQLREGVDLLQAQPLRGCSPAMLAALQQVGLNSRFIYEAAYVDGNVACSNRGDERAFVPLRAPDIQGPTYSYWLNTTTEPNENLAALMLGRGKFLVSTSRGHLTDVVDLPPGGSLVVVLDNGARAIPVLGPPQVWPPPSAWSTSHKSLLELSDRLIYRMPTKSPDYQLVLIAPRASLPLKMNGMLWLLFPGSVLAACCIGWLVLQLILQRRSMSSELQNALRRGELQVLSTSQSSSSTAGAVWAPRPWCAGAARTAP
;
A
#
# COMPACT_ATOMS: atom_id res chain seq x y z
N MET A 1 29.48 4.39 -47.20
CA MET A 1 28.61 4.95 -46.13
C MET A 1 27.34 5.63 -46.67
N SER A 2 27.36 6.26 -47.86
CA SER A 2 26.20 6.91 -48.49
C SER A 2 25.09 5.96 -48.97
N ALA A 3 25.45 4.78 -49.51
CA ALA A 3 24.47 3.79 -49.99
C ALA A 3 23.64 3.16 -48.86
N PHE A 4 24.23 2.97 -47.67
CA PHE A 4 23.55 2.41 -46.51
C PHE A 4 22.50 3.38 -45.94
N ILE A 5 22.81 4.68 -45.95
CA ILE A 5 21.89 5.76 -45.53
C ILE A 5 20.74 5.92 -46.53
N ALA A 6 21.00 5.79 -47.83
CA ALA A 6 19.97 5.86 -48.87
C ALA A 6 19.01 4.65 -48.81
N LEU A 7 19.54 3.45 -48.55
CA LEU A 7 18.76 2.23 -48.41
C LEU A 7 17.95 2.22 -47.10
N LEU A 8 18.52 2.75 -45.99
CA LEU A 8 17.77 3.05 -44.77
C LEU A 8 16.63 4.04 -45.04
N ARG A 9 16.87 5.12 -45.80
CA ARG A 9 15.83 6.10 -46.15
C ARG A 9 14.69 5.46 -46.95
N GLN A 10 15.00 4.60 -47.90
CA GLN A 10 14.00 3.96 -48.76
C GLN A 10 13.16 2.93 -48.00
N ILE A 11 13.75 2.25 -47.02
CA ILE A 11 13.06 1.34 -46.09
C ILE A 11 12.18 2.15 -45.12
N PHE A 12 12.69 3.26 -44.56
CA PHE A 12 11.94 4.14 -43.66
C PHE A 12 10.80 4.92 -44.34
N TYR A 13 10.84 5.15 -45.66
CA TYR A 13 9.78 5.86 -46.40
C TYR A 13 8.62 4.97 -46.87
N ARG A 14 8.63 3.67 -46.56
CA ARG A 14 7.45 2.81 -46.78
C ARG A 14 6.41 3.11 -45.68
N PRO A 15 5.16 3.44 -46.05
CA PRO A 15 4.15 3.91 -45.11
C PRO A 15 3.80 2.84 -44.06
N TRP A 16 3.96 1.57 -44.43
CA TRP A 16 3.80 0.42 -43.54
C TRP A 16 4.87 0.37 -42.43
N MET A 17 6.12 0.71 -42.71
CA MET A 17 7.20 0.73 -41.71
C MET A 17 7.00 1.84 -40.68
N LEU A 18 6.54 3.02 -41.13
CA LEU A 18 6.21 4.11 -40.21
C LEU A 18 5.01 3.78 -39.33
N ALA A 19 4.00 3.11 -39.89
CA ALA A 19 2.84 2.66 -39.12
C ALA A 19 3.19 1.57 -38.10
N THR A 20 4.02 0.58 -38.46
CA THR A 20 4.46 -0.47 -37.52
C THR A 20 5.35 0.09 -36.42
N LEU A 21 6.23 1.04 -36.74
CA LEU A 21 7.11 1.68 -35.76
C LEU A 21 6.30 2.56 -34.79
N ALA A 22 5.31 3.29 -35.29
CA ALA A 22 4.38 4.05 -34.45
C ALA A 22 3.53 3.12 -33.55
N ALA A 23 3.06 1.99 -34.07
CA ALA A 23 2.32 0.99 -33.30
C ALA A 23 3.19 0.38 -32.19
N LEU A 24 4.44 -0.01 -32.51
CA LEU A 24 5.41 -0.55 -31.54
C LEU A 24 5.76 0.47 -30.45
N ALA A 25 6.03 1.72 -30.83
CA ALA A 25 6.32 2.78 -29.87
C ALA A 25 5.12 3.04 -28.93
N SER A 26 3.91 3.07 -29.49
CA SER A 26 2.67 3.24 -28.70
C SER A 26 2.44 2.07 -27.76
N ALA A 27 2.65 0.83 -28.23
CA ALA A 27 2.54 -0.37 -27.39
C ALA A 27 3.53 -0.33 -26.23
N ALA A 28 4.79 0.04 -26.47
CA ALA A 28 5.80 0.14 -25.44
C ALA A 28 5.45 1.20 -24.37
N VAL A 29 4.94 2.36 -24.79
CA VAL A 29 4.51 3.43 -23.87
C VAL A 29 3.29 2.98 -23.05
N LEU A 30 2.29 2.36 -23.68
CA LEU A 30 1.08 1.91 -22.98
C LEU A 30 1.36 0.76 -22.00
N LEU A 31 2.25 -0.17 -22.37
CA LEU A 31 2.65 -1.27 -21.50
C LEU A 31 3.44 -0.76 -20.29
N SER A 32 4.43 0.12 -20.50
CA SER A 32 5.21 0.69 -19.39
C SER A 32 4.33 1.52 -18.45
N ALA A 33 3.41 2.33 -18.98
CA ALA A 33 2.44 3.06 -18.17
C ALA A 33 1.52 2.13 -17.38
N SER A 34 1.01 1.06 -18.00
CA SER A 34 0.14 0.08 -17.35
C SER A 34 0.87 -0.65 -16.21
N ILE A 35 2.12 -1.07 -16.43
CA ILE A 35 2.96 -1.70 -15.40
C ILE A 35 3.21 -0.71 -14.27
N GLY A 36 3.53 0.55 -14.58
CA GLY A 36 3.75 1.60 -13.58
C GLY A 36 2.51 1.82 -12.69
N ILE A 37 1.33 1.93 -13.30
CA ILE A 37 0.07 2.08 -12.58
C ILE A 37 -0.23 0.84 -11.71
N ALA A 38 -0.04 -0.37 -12.26
CA ALA A 38 -0.27 -1.60 -11.50
C ALA A 38 0.67 -1.70 -10.29
N LEU A 39 1.95 -1.36 -10.44
CA LEU A 39 2.90 -1.33 -9.34
C LEU A 39 2.52 -0.28 -8.29
N GLN A 40 2.03 0.88 -8.71
CA GLN A 40 1.58 1.92 -7.78
C GLN A 40 0.32 1.50 -7.01
N GLN A 41 -0.67 0.91 -7.69
CA GLN A 41 -1.88 0.40 -7.06
C GLN A 41 -1.56 -0.70 -6.05
N MET A 42 -0.63 -1.60 -6.37
CA MET A 42 -0.19 -2.64 -5.45
C MET A 42 0.46 -2.09 -4.19
N LYS A 43 1.30 -1.03 -4.32
CA LYS A 43 1.88 -0.38 -3.14
C LYS A 43 0.83 0.27 -2.26
N GLN A 44 -0.16 0.93 -2.88
CA GLN A 44 -1.28 1.56 -2.17
C GLN A 44 -2.13 0.52 -1.44
N SER A 45 -2.51 -0.56 -2.12
CA SER A 45 -3.31 -1.62 -1.49
C SER A 45 -2.56 -2.36 -0.39
N GLU A 46 -1.24 -2.59 -0.54
CA GLU A 46 -0.39 -3.17 0.50
C GLU A 46 -0.37 -2.28 1.76
N SER A 47 -0.23 -0.96 1.57
CA SER A 47 -0.29 0.03 2.64
C SER A 47 -1.65 0.06 3.34
N GLU A 48 -2.75 0.12 2.58
CA GLU A 48 -4.12 0.13 3.11
C GLU A 48 -4.45 -1.16 3.88
N GLN A 49 -4.08 -2.31 3.33
CA GLN A 49 -4.24 -3.60 3.98
C GLN A 49 -3.44 -3.67 5.28
N MET A 50 -2.20 -3.16 5.29
CA MET A 50 -1.36 -3.12 6.48
C MET A 50 -1.94 -2.19 7.55
N ASN A 51 -2.50 -1.03 7.16
CA ASN A 51 -3.18 -0.12 8.08
C ASN A 51 -4.39 -0.80 8.73
N ALA A 52 -5.27 -1.40 7.92
CA ALA A 52 -6.47 -2.08 8.41
C ALA A 52 -6.16 -3.34 9.23
N GLN A 53 -5.06 -4.05 8.93
CA GLN A 53 -4.59 -5.16 9.75
C GLN A 53 -4.00 -4.66 11.07
N GLY A 54 -3.21 -3.59 11.02
CA GLY A 54 -2.59 -2.98 12.20
C GLY A 54 -3.61 -2.43 13.20
N GLU A 55 -4.71 -1.81 12.73
CA GLU A 55 -5.81 -1.35 13.59
C GLU A 55 -6.51 -2.51 14.30
N ARG A 56 -6.90 -3.56 13.56
CA ARG A 56 -7.52 -4.77 14.15
C ARG A 56 -6.59 -5.48 15.12
N PHE A 57 -5.30 -5.51 14.80
CA PHE A 57 -4.28 -6.07 15.66
C PHE A 57 -4.19 -5.29 16.97
N LEU A 58 -4.15 -3.96 16.90
CA LEU A 58 -4.10 -3.10 18.09
C LEU A 58 -5.32 -3.31 18.98
N GLU A 59 -6.52 -3.33 18.41
CA GLU A 59 -7.77 -3.55 19.17
C GLU A 59 -7.74 -4.87 19.94
N ARG A 60 -7.35 -5.96 19.27
CA ARG A 60 -7.22 -7.28 19.92
C ARG A 60 -6.14 -7.29 21.00
N LEU A 61 -5.02 -6.63 20.75
CA LEU A 61 -3.94 -6.54 21.72
C LEU A 61 -4.35 -5.72 22.96
N GLU A 62 -5.05 -4.61 22.76
CA GLU A 62 -5.61 -3.81 23.86
C GLU A 62 -6.60 -4.61 24.70
N GLN A 63 -7.41 -5.48 24.07
CA GLN A 63 -8.30 -6.40 24.78
C GLN A 63 -7.51 -7.38 25.67
N VAL A 64 -6.42 -7.96 25.15
CA VAL A 64 -5.56 -8.86 25.94
C VAL A 64 -4.97 -8.13 27.13
N PHE A 65 -4.32 -6.97 26.92
CA PHE A 65 -3.78 -6.18 28.02
C PHE A 65 -4.84 -5.66 28.98
N GLY A 66 -6.06 -5.42 28.50
CA GLY A 66 -7.22 -5.06 29.31
C GLY A 66 -7.55 -6.15 30.31
N GLN A 67 -7.64 -7.41 29.85
CA GLN A 67 -7.90 -8.55 30.74
C GLN A 67 -6.77 -8.78 31.74
N LEU A 68 -5.51 -8.61 31.33
CA LEU A 68 -4.37 -8.71 32.26
C LEU A 68 -4.44 -7.63 33.36
N ARG A 69 -4.75 -6.39 32.99
CA ARG A 69 -4.93 -5.29 33.94
C ARG A 69 -6.09 -5.56 34.89
N GLU A 70 -7.23 -6.01 34.38
CA GLU A 70 -8.38 -6.37 35.20
C GLU A 70 -8.05 -7.50 36.18
N GLY A 71 -7.38 -8.56 35.73
CA GLY A 71 -6.97 -9.69 36.57
C GLY A 71 -6.04 -9.27 37.71
N VAL A 72 -5.01 -8.46 37.43
CA VAL A 72 -4.11 -8.00 38.49
C VAL A 72 -4.81 -7.02 39.45
N ASP A 73 -5.74 -6.21 38.95
CA ASP A 73 -6.49 -5.25 39.76
C ASP A 73 -7.45 -5.96 40.72
N LEU A 74 -8.10 -7.03 40.27
CA LEU A 74 -8.93 -7.91 41.10
C LEU A 74 -8.12 -8.57 42.22
N LEU A 75 -6.87 -8.97 41.95
CA LEU A 75 -5.98 -9.52 42.98
C LEU A 75 -5.50 -8.46 43.96
N GLN A 76 -5.10 -7.29 43.46
CA GLN A 76 -4.60 -6.18 44.26
C GLN A 76 -5.68 -5.59 45.19
N ALA A 77 -6.94 -5.58 44.76
CA ALA A 77 -8.08 -5.12 45.55
C ALA A 77 -8.40 -6.02 46.75
N GLN A 78 -7.97 -7.29 46.71
CA GLN A 78 -8.21 -8.21 47.82
C GLN A 78 -7.26 -7.91 49.00
N PRO A 79 -7.73 -8.07 50.25
CA PRO A 79 -6.91 -7.88 51.45
C PRO A 79 -5.96 -9.07 51.72
N LEU A 80 -5.96 -10.10 50.87
CA LEU A 80 -5.14 -11.30 51.05
C LEU A 80 -3.65 -10.99 50.84
N ARG A 81 -2.79 -11.46 51.73
CA ARG A 81 -1.34 -11.32 51.63
C ARG A 81 -0.67 -12.65 51.98
N GLY A 82 0.48 -12.92 51.36
CA GLY A 82 1.18 -14.20 51.49
C GLY A 82 0.46 -15.35 50.77
N CYS A 83 1.02 -16.56 50.90
CA CYS A 83 0.58 -17.75 50.18
C CYS A 83 -0.33 -18.65 51.04
N SER A 84 -1.49 -18.11 51.42
CA SER A 84 -2.52 -18.88 52.11
C SER A 84 -3.38 -19.69 51.11
N PRO A 85 -4.11 -20.73 51.57
CA PRO A 85 -5.06 -21.45 50.71
C PRO A 85 -6.11 -20.53 50.05
N ALA A 86 -6.53 -19.48 50.76
CA ALA A 86 -7.44 -18.47 50.20
C ALA A 86 -6.79 -17.65 49.08
N MET A 87 -5.50 -17.32 49.20
CA MET A 87 -4.74 -16.66 48.13
C MET A 87 -4.63 -17.57 46.91
N LEU A 88 -4.28 -18.85 47.09
CA LEU A 88 -4.18 -19.80 45.99
C LEU A 88 -5.51 -19.95 45.25
N ALA A 89 -6.63 -20.02 45.98
CA ALA A 89 -7.96 -20.05 45.39
C ALA A 89 -8.28 -18.77 44.58
N ALA A 90 -7.89 -17.59 45.08
CA ALA A 90 -8.07 -16.33 44.37
C ALA A 90 -7.24 -16.27 43.07
N LEU A 91 -5.97 -16.70 43.13
CA LEU A 91 -5.09 -16.79 41.95
C LEU A 91 -5.67 -17.76 40.91
N GLN A 92 -6.13 -18.94 41.36
CA GLN A 92 -6.78 -19.93 40.51
C GLN A 92 -8.05 -19.38 39.86
N GLN A 93 -8.91 -18.70 40.63
CA GLN A 93 -10.13 -18.10 40.12
C GLN A 93 -9.84 -17.06 39.01
N VAL A 94 -8.83 -16.20 39.20
CA VAL A 94 -8.45 -15.21 38.17
C VAL A 94 -7.93 -15.88 36.90
N GLY A 95 -7.10 -16.92 37.04
CA GLY A 95 -6.62 -17.69 35.88
C GLY A 95 -7.74 -18.44 35.14
N LEU A 96 -8.69 -19.04 35.87
CA LEU A 96 -9.82 -19.77 35.27
C LEU A 96 -10.85 -18.84 34.61
N ASN A 97 -11.04 -17.64 35.17
CA ASN A 97 -12.00 -16.66 34.63
C ASN A 97 -11.45 -15.89 33.41
N SER A 98 -10.15 -15.97 33.15
CA SER A 98 -9.48 -15.15 32.13
C SER A 98 -8.83 -16.02 31.08
N ARG A 99 -9.27 -15.91 29.83
CA ARG A 99 -8.71 -16.73 28.73
C ARG A 99 -7.23 -16.43 28.44
N PHE A 100 -6.78 -15.21 28.71
CA PHE A 100 -5.42 -14.78 28.37
C PHE A 100 -4.44 -14.78 29.55
N ILE A 101 -4.91 -15.05 30.78
CA ILE A 101 -4.02 -15.15 31.95
C ILE A 101 -3.60 -16.61 32.08
N TYR A 102 -2.36 -16.88 31.68
CA TYR A 102 -1.77 -18.20 31.82
C TYR A 102 -1.34 -18.44 33.28
N GLU A 103 -0.62 -17.48 33.86
CA GLU A 103 -0.19 -17.54 35.25
C GLU A 103 -0.56 -16.28 36.01
N ALA A 104 -1.09 -16.45 37.21
CA ALA A 104 -1.30 -15.40 38.19
C ALA A 104 -0.50 -15.76 39.44
N ALA A 105 0.34 -14.85 39.89
CA ALA A 105 1.26 -15.07 41.00
C ALA A 105 1.24 -13.92 42.01
N TYR A 106 1.44 -14.28 43.28
CA TYR A 106 1.82 -13.35 44.35
C TYR A 106 3.30 -13.52 44.63
N VAL A 107 4.05 -12.42 44.66
CA VAL A 107 5.50 -12.41 44.88
C VAL A 107 5.85 -11.32 45.89
N ASP A 108 6.38 -11.73 47.03
CA ASP A 108 6.84 -10.84 48.08
C ASP A 108 8.18 -11.30 48.65
N GLY A 109 9.27 -10.74 48.11
CA GLY A 109 10.62 -11.15 48.42
C GLY A 109 10.85 -12.61 48.06
N ASN A 110 11.08 -13.46 49.06
CA ASN A 110 11.33 -14.89 48.87
C ASN A 110 10.06 -15.76 48.90
N VAL A 111 8.90 -15.16 49.19
CA VAL A 111 7.62 -15.88 49.22
C VAL A 111 6.93 -15.67 47.88
N ALA A 112 6.72 -16.76 47.14
CA ALA A 112 6.02 -16.73 45.88
C ALA A 112 5.08 -17.92 45.73
N CYS A 113 3.88 -17.68 45.20
CA CYS A 113 2.90 -18.71 44.86
C CYS A 113 2.13 -18.31 43.61
N SER A 114 1.67 -19.30 42.85
CA SER A 114 0.88 -19.06 41.64
C SER A 114 -0.35 -19.96 41.58
N ASN A 115 -1.24 -19.64 40.65
CA ASN A 115 -2.40 -20.47 40.30
C ASN A 115 -2.02 -21.88 39.82
N ARG A 116 -0.74 -22.15 39.54
CA ARG A 116 -0.21 -23.45 39.09
C ARG A 116 0.11 -24.41 40.24
N GLY A 117 -0.11 -23.99 41.49
CA GLY A 117 0.08 -24.85 42.66
C GLY A 117 1.55 -25.01 43.04
N ASP A 118 2.05 -26.25 43.06
CA ASP A 118 3.41 -26.59 43.54
C ASP A 118 4.53 -26.24 42.55
N GLU A 119 4.17 -25.87 41.31
CA GLU A 119 5.14 -25.32 40.38
C GLU A 119 5.62 -23.96 40.87
N ARG A 120 6.94 -23.71 40.78
CA ARG A 120 7.49 -22.42 41.21
C ARG A 120 6.84 -21.29 40.43
N ALA A 121 6.24 -20.37 41.16
CA ALA A 121 5.69 -19.15 40.60
C ALA A 121 6.74 -18.44 39.74
N PHE A 122 6.34 -18.00 38.55
CA PHE A 122 7.23 -17.30 37.66
C PHE A 122 7.58 -15.91 38.23
N VAL A 123 8.83 -15.76 38.66
CA VAL A 123 9.37 -14.49 39.17
C VAL A 123 10.33 -13.91 38.14
N PRO A 124 10.10 -12.70 37.62
CA PRO A 124 11.01 -12.09 36.66
C PRO A 124 12.35 -11.77 37.35
N LEU A 125 13.45 -12.33 36.84
CA LEU A 125 14.81 -12.07 37.36
C LEU A 125 15.34 -10.67 36.99
N ARG A 126 14.70 -10.00 36.04
CA ARG A 126 15.12 -8.70 35.51
C ARG A 126 14.16 -7.60 35.91
N ALA A 127 14.67 -6.36 35.92
CA ALA A 127 13.84 -5.18 36.06
C ALA A 127 12.78 -5.11 34.93
N PRO A 128 11.62 -4.50 35.18
CA PRO A 128 10.60 -4.30 34.17
C PRO A 128 11.11 -3.46 33.01
N ASP A 129 10.63 -3.76 31.80
CA ASP A 129 10.95 -3.00 30.59
C ASP A 129 10.33 -1.61 30.62
N ILE A 130 9.08 -1.55 31.11
CA ILE A 130 8.30 -0.33 31.29
C ILE A 130 7.89 -0.28 32.75
N GLN A 131 8.34 0.77 33.43
CA GLN A 131 7.87 1.12 34.76
C GLN A 131 6.83 2.24 34.63
N GLY A 132 5.56 1.87 34.57
CA GLY A 132 4.46 2.83 34.62
C GLY A 132 4.14 3.28 36.05
N PRO A 133 3.27 4.29 36.21
CA PRO A 133 2.85 4.77 37.53
C PRO A 133 2.05 3.71 38.32
N THR A 134 1.28 2.88 37.61
CA THR A 134 0.42 1.85 38.23
C THR A 134 0.91 0.43 37.93
N TYR A 135 1.39 0.19 36.71
CA TYR A 135 1.73 -1.14 36.22
C TYR A 135 3.18 -1.22 35.79
N SER A 136 3.78 -2.38 35.99
CA SER A 136 5.12 -2.73 35.51
C SER A 136 4.99 -3.80 34.43
N TYR A 137 5.74 -3.68 33.34
CA TYR A 137 5.63 -4.60 32.20
C TYR A 137 6.96 -5.29 31.91
N TRP A 138 6.90 -6.60 31.64
CA TRP A 138 8.01 -7.38 31.11
C TRP A 138 7.58 -7.95 29.76
N LEU A 139 8.17 -7.42 28.71
CA LEU A 139 7.74 -7.57 27.31
C LEU A 139 8.66 -8.49 26.50
N ASN A 140 9.96 -8.55 26.83
CA ASN A 140 10.90 -9.39 26.08
C ASN A 140 10.63 -10.88 26.31
N THR A 141 10.04 -11.54 25.31
CA THR A 141 9.72 -12.98 25.31
C THR A 141 10.70 -13.80 24.46
N THR A 142 11.58 -13.15 23.70
CA THR A 142 12.44 -13.83 22.70
C THR A 142 13.57 -14.68 23.30
N THR A 143 13.90 -14.44 24.56
CA THR A 143 14.95 -15.17 25.28
C THR A 143 14.46 -16.41 26.02
N GLU A 144 13.14 -16.61 26.13
CA GLU A 144 12.54 -17.77 26.81
C GLU A 144 12.21 -18.87 25.79
N PRO A 145 12.91 -20.02 25.81
CA PRO A 145 12.71 -21.09 24.84
C PRO A 145 11.35 -21.79 24.98
N ASN A 146 10.75 -21.78 26.17
CA ASN A 146 9.46 -22.42 26.39
C ASN A 146 8.31 -21.47 26.06
N GLU A 147 7.56 -21.72 24.99
CA GLU A 147 6.44 -20.87 24.56
C GLU A 147 5.35 -20.67 25.61
N ASN A 148 5.22 -21.62 26.54
CA ASN A 148 4.27 -21.55 27.66
C ASN A 148 4.78 -20.66 28.80
N LEU A 149 6.10 -20.46 28.91
CA LEU A 149 6.73 -19.59 29.90
C LEU A 149 7.16 -18.24 29.30
N ALA A 150 7.21 -18.14 27.98
CA ALA A 150 7.63 -16.96 27.20
C ALA A 150 6.56 -15.87 27.24
N ALA A 151 6.27 -15.42 28.45
CA ALA A 151 5.07 -14.71 28.75
C ALA A 151 5.31 -13.21 28.80
N LEU A 152 4.42 -12.48 28.13
CA LEU A 152 4.29 -11.06 28.44
C LEU A 152 3.74 -10.97 29.86
N MET A 153 4.45 -10.25 30.74
CA MET A 153 4.03 -10.10 32.12
C MET A 153 3.58 -8.67 32.41
N LEU A 154 2.61 -8.59 33.31
CA LEU A 154 2.11 -7.36 33.86
C LEU A 154 2.06 -7.49 35.38
N GLY A 155 2.62 -6.53 36.08
CA GLY A 155 2.66 -6.49 37.54
C GLY A 155 2.04 -5.24 38.11
N ARG A 156 1.39 -5.40 39.26
CA ARG A 156 0.92 -4.29 40.11
C ARG A 156 1.20 -4.67 41.56
N GLY A 157 2.00 -3.86 42.24
CA GLY A 157 2.38 -4.12 43.63
C GLY A 157 3.13 -5.46 43.78
N LYS A 158 2.51 -6.40 44.49
CA LYS A 158 3.06 -7.75 44.76
C LYS A 158 2.41 -8.84 43.90
N PHE A 159 1.54 -8.46 42.97
CA PHE A 159 0.86 -9.39 42.08
C PHE A 159 1.41 -9.28 40.68
N LEU A 160 1.54 -10.43 40.03
CA LEU A 160 2.01 -10.58 38.66
C LEU A 160 1.02 -11.46 37.91
N VAL A 161 0.70 -11.07 36.69
CA VAL A 161 -0.03 -11.90 35.74
C VAL A 161 0.79 -12.03 34.47
N SER A 162 0.71 -13.18 33.82
CA SER A 162 1.46 -13.47 32.61
C SER A 162 0.56 -14.14 31.57
N THR A 163 0.84 -13.88 30.29
CA THR A 163 0.17 -14.51 29.15
C THR A 163 1.19 -15.24 28.29
N SER A 164 0.95 -16.49 27.91
CA SER A 164 1.92 -17.26 27.12
C SER A 164 2.01 -16.75 25.68
N ARG A 165 3.13 -17.06 25.00
CA ARG A 165 3.32 -16.69 23.60
C ARG A 165 2.28 -17.34 22.70
N GLY A 166 1.95 -18.61 22.95
CA GLY A 166 0.93 -19.34 22.20
C GLY A 166 -0.44 -18.68 22.28
N HIS A 167 -0.87 -18.28 23.48
CA HIS A 167 -2.15 -17.58 23.65
C HIS A 167 -2.17 -16.22 22.94
N LEU A 168 -1.03 -15.52 22.93
CA LEU A 168 -0.92 -14.24 22.24
C LEU A 168 -0.95 -14.41 20.71
N THR A 169 -0.30 -15.44 20.15
CA THR A 169 -0.33 -15.74 18.71
C THR A 169 -1.70 -16.20 18.21
N ASP A 170 -2.50 -16.86 19.05
CA ASP A 170 -3.85 -17.32 18.67
C ASP A 170 -4.84 -16.17 18.52
N VAL A 171 -4.61 -15.07 19.23
CA VAL A 171 -5.51 -13.89 19.22
C VAL A 171 -5.08 -12.90 18.15
N VAL A 172 -3.78 -12.79 17.94
CA VAL A 172 -3.17 -11.70 17.21
C VAL A 172 -2.59 -12.23 15.89
N ASP A 173 -3.23 -11.89 14.78
CA ASP A 173 -2.84 -12.33 13.43
C ASP A 173 -1.60 -11.57 12.93
N LEU A 174 -0.40 -12.09 13.26
CA LEU A 174 0.86 -11.55 12.77
C LEU A 174 1.08 -11.95 11.31
N PRO A 175 1.44 -11.02 10.40
CA PRO A 175 1.76 -11.37 9.02
C PRO A 175 2.97 -12.32 8.97
N PRO A 176 3.07 -13.19 7.95
CA PRO A 176 4.16 -14.16 7.84
C PRO A 176 5.52 -13.45 7.79
N GLY A 177 6.42 -13.82 8.69
CA GLY A 177 7.73 -13.15 8.85
C GLY A 177 7.66 -11.75 9.50
N GLY A 178 6.48 -11.31 9.92
CA GLY A 178 6.30 -10.08 10.68
C GLY A 178 6.78 -10.20 12.13
N SER A 179 6.95 -9.05 12.78
CA SER A 179 7.43 -8.94 14.15
C SER A 179 6.70 -7.78 14.85
N LEU A 180 6.24 -8.02 16.08
CA LEU A 180 5.69 -7.00 16.95
C LEU A 180 6.80 -6.54 17.90
N VAL A 181 7.09 -5.24 17.86
CA VAL A 181 8.08 -4.63 18.74
C VAL A 181 7.47 -3.46 19.51
N VAL A 182 7.86 -3.33 20.77
CA VAL A 182 7.55 -2.16 21.58
C VAL A 182 8.79 -1.28 21.62
N VAL A 183 8.64 -0.06 21.14
CA VAL A 183 9.69 0.93 21.05
C VAL A 183 9.63 1.85 22.26
N LEU A 184 10.75 2.01 22.94
CA LEU A 184 10.91 2.81 24.15
C LEU A 184 11.99 3.89 23.93
N ASP A 185 12.18 4.72 24.96
CA ASP A 185 13.28 5.69 25.03
C ASP A 185 13.30 6.61 23.81
N ASN A 186 12.11 7.12 23.42
CA ASN A 186 11.91 7.99 22.26
C ASN A 186 12.42 7.40 20.93
N GLY A 187 12.42 6.07 20.78
CA GLY A 187 12.87 5.42 19.55
C GLY A 187 14.25 4.76 19.65
N ALA A 188 14.97 4.93 20.75
CA ALA A 188 16.33 4.42 20.90
C ALA A 188 16.38 2.90 21.12
N ARG A 189 15.36 2.32 21.75
CA ARG A 189 15.32 0.90 22.11
C ARG A 189 14.04 0.25 21.58
N ALA A 190 14.14 -0.96 21.04
CA ALA A 190 12.98 -1.77 20.69
C ALA A 190 13.07 -3.14 21.36
N ILE A 191 11.94 -3.59 21.89
CA ILE A 191 11.81 -4.85 22.59
C ILE A 191 10.87 -5.74 21.80
N PRO A 192 11.33 -6.91 21.31
CA PRO A 192 10.48 -7.83 20.57
C PRO A 192 9.49 -8.53 21.51
N VAL A 193 8.21 -8.51 21.12
CA VAL A 193 7.10 -9.13 21.86
C VAL A 193 6.61 -10.39 21.15
N LEU A 194 6.49 -10.34 19.81
CA LEU A 194 6.12 -11.48 18.97
C LEU A 194 6.95 -11.49 17.70
N GLY A 195 7.15 -12.68 17.15
CA GLY A 195 7.89 -12.88 15.91
C GLY A 195 9.42 -12.83 16.10
N PRO A 196 10.18 -12.94 15.00
CA PRO A 196 11.63 -12.94 15.07
C PRO A 196 12.17 -11.56 15.52
N PRO A 197 13.32 -11.53 16.21
CA PRO A 197 13.99 -10.28 16.57
C PRO A 197 14.38 -9.52 15.29
N GLN A 198 14.13 -8.22 15.29
CA GLN A 198 14.42 -7.33 14.16
C GLN A 198 15.55 -6.36 14.51
N VAL A 199 16.32 -5.95 13.52
CA VAL A 199 17.38 -4.94 13.70
C VAL A 199 16.72 -3.56 13.88
N TRP A 200 17.03 -2.91 15.01
CA TRP A 200 16.49 -1.60 15.40
C TRP A 200 17.60 -0.67 15.89
N PRO A 201 17.54 0.66 15.64
CA PRO A 201 16.53 1.41 14.88
C PRO A 201 16.68 1.29 13.35
N PRO A 202 15.62 1.56 12.57
CA PRO A 202 15.74 1.68 11.12
C PRO A 202 16.67 2.86 10.77
N PRO A 203 17.63 2.71 9.85
CA PRO A 203 18.60 3.76 9.51
C PRO A 203 18.00 5.06 8.96
N SER A 204 16.75 5.03 8.50
CA SER A 204 16.07 6.17 7.87
C SER A 204 14.70 6.43 8.51
N ALA A 205 14.42 7.70 8.78
CA ALA A 205 13.08 8.27 9.04
C ALA A 205 12.33 7.88 10.33
N TRP A 206 12.87 7.07 11.24
CA TRP A 206 12.12 6.75 12.47
C TRP A 206 11.91 7.97 13.39
N SER A 207 12.93 8.81 13.60
CA SER A 207 12.80 9.95 14.53
C SER A 207 11.99 11.13 13.95
N THR A 208 11.87 11.25 12.63
CA THR A 208 11.29 12.44 11.97
C THR A 208 9.91 12.21 11.38
N SER A 209 9.48 10.96 11.19
CA SER A 209 8.18 10.63 10.59
C SER A 209 7.12 10.39 11.66
N HIS A 210 6.09 11.23 11.68
CA HIS A 210 4.86 11.01 12.45
C HIS A 210 3.83 10.17 11.69
N LYS A 211 4.19 9.63 10.52
CA LYS A 211 3.28 8.79 9.74
C LYS A 211 3.04 7.47 10.47
N SER A 212 1.78 7.03 10.49
CA SER A 212 1.39 5.71 11.00
C SER A 212 2.03 4.58 10.21
N LEU A 213 2.29 4.77 8.91
CA LEU A 213 2.99 3.78 8.09
C LEU A 213 4.29 4.34 7.52
N LEU A 214 5.38 3.60 7.74
CA LEU A 214 6.67 3.83 7.11
C LEU A 214 6.93 2.69 6.12
N GLU A 215 7.07 3.06 4.85
CA GLU A 215 7.43 2.14 3.78
C GLU A 215 8.96 2.12 3.60
N LEU A 216 9.60 0.99 3.89
CA LEU A 216 10.98 0.72 3.51
C LEU A 216 11.00 -0.15 2.24
N SER A 217 12.19 -0.31 1.67
CA SER A 217 12.38 -1.12 0.45
C SER A 217 12.07 -2.60 0.66
N ASP A 218 12.35 -3.12 1.85
CA ASP A 218 12.28 -4.53 2.22
C ASP A 218 11.14 -4.86 3.19
N ARG A 219 10.66 -3.86 3.95
CA ARG A 219 9.66 -4.03 5.00
C ARG A 219 8.71 -2.84 5.13
N LEU A 220 7.54 -3.10 5.68
CA LEU A 220 6.57 -2.11 6.12
C LEU A 220 6.62 -2.01 7.64
N ILE A 221 6.64 -0.79 8.15
CA ILE A 221 6.64 -0.52 9.59
C ILE A 221 5.39 0.28 9.91
N TYR A 222 4.47 -0.32 10.64
CA TYR A 222 3.24 0.31 11.10
C TYR A 222 3.37 0.74 12.57
N ARG A 223 3.24 2.04 12.83
CA ARG A 223 3.15 2.64 14.15
C ARG A 223 1.71 2.67 14.59
N MET A 224 1.44 1.97 15.69
CA MET A 224 0.12 1.96 16.29
C MET A 224 -0.11 3.24 17.10
N PRO A 225 -1.30 3.85 17.01
CA PRO A 225 -1.65 4.98 17.86
C PRO A 225 -1.64 4.52 19.32
N THR A 226 -0.78 5.13 20.12
CA THR A 226 -0.64 4.82 21.55
C THR A 226 -0.86 6.11 22.34
N LYS A 227 -1.53 6.01 23.51
CA LYS A 227 -1.87 7.18 24.33
C LYS A 227 -0.69 7.72 25.14
N SER A 228 0.35 6.91 25.33
CA SER A 228 1.50 7.23 26.17
C SER A 228 2.71 7.58 25.30
N PRO A 229 3.45 8.67 25.58
CA PRO A 229 4.64 9.03 24.82
C PRO A 229 5.84 8.12 25.12
N ASP A 230 5.84 7.44 26.27
CA ASP A 230 6.99 6.66 26.77
C ASP A 230 7.21 5.34 26.04
N TYR A 231 6.18 4.83 25.36
CA TYR A 231 6.25 3.60 24.58
C TYR A 231 5.39 3.71 23.32
N GLN A 232 5.87 3.13 22.22
CA GLN A 232 5.14 3.04 20.95
C GLN A 232 5.08 1.59 20.50
N LEU A 233 3.89 1.14 20.09
CA LEU A 233 3.71 -0.20 19.53
C LEU A 233 3.95 -0.15 18.03
N VAL A 234 4.75 -1.11 17.54
CA VAL A 234 5.18 -1.13 16.15
C VAL A 234 5.07 -2.53 15.58
N LEU A 235 4.33 -2.64 14.49
CA LEU A 235 4.21 -3.87 13.72
C LEU A 235 5.10 -3.76 12.48
N ILE A 236 6.06 -4.67 12.38
CA ILE A 236 6.95 -4.79 11.24
C ILE A 236 6.48 -5.97 10.39
N ALA A 237 6.30 -5.79 9.10
CA ALA A 237 5.98 -6.86 8.16
C ALA A 237 6.96 -6.82 6.97
N PRO A 238 7.45 -7.96 6.48
CA PRO A 238 8.19 -7.99 5.22
C PRO A 238 7.25 -7.55 4.09
N ARG A 239 7.78 -6.84 3.09
CA ARG A 239 6.96 -6.54 1.90
C ARG A 239 6.59 -7.85 1.23
N ALA A 240 5.34 -7.94 0.76
CA ALA A 240 4.92 -9.09 -0.02
C ALA A 240 5.85 -9.19 -1.24
N SER A 241 6.67 -10.24 -1.31
CA SER A 241 7.60 -10.47 -2.40
C SER A 241 6.79 -10.55 -3.68
N LEU A 242 6.86 -9.52 -4.54
CA LEU A 242 6.08 -9.36 -5.77
C LEU A 242 5.84 -10.70 -6.46
N PRO A 243 4.71 -11.40 -6.21
CA PRO A 243 4.26 -12.32 -7.19
C PRO A 243 3.65 -11.37 -8.20
N LEU A 244 4.36 -11.09 -9.29
CA LEU A 244 3.68 -10.89 -10.56
C LEU A 244 2.98 -12.21 -10.92
N LYS A 245 2.14 -12.74 -10.03
CA LYS A 245 0.97 -13.49 -10.41
C LYS A 245 0.32 -12.56 -11.41
N MET A 246 0.14 -13.05 -12.63
CA MET A 246 -0.75 -12.43 -13.61
C MET A 246 -2.13 -12.33 -12.95
N ASN A 247 -2.31 -11.29 -12.13
CA ASN A 247 -3.59 -10.91 -11.60
C ASN A 247 -4.48 -10.69 -12.83
N GLY A 248 -5.74 -11.11 -12.76
CA GLY A 248 -6.67 -10.94 -13.88
C GLY A 248 -6.67 -9.51 -14.44
N MET A 249 -6.38 -8.52 -13.59
CA MET A 249 -6.15 -7.12 -13.96
C MET A 249 -4.97 -6.90 -14.93
N LEU A 250 -3.79 -7.48 -14.66
CA LEU A 250 -2.62 -7.37 -15.52
C LEU A 250 -2.83 -8.12 -16.84
N TRP A 251 -3.54 -9.25 -16.77
CA TRP A 251 -3.96 -10.02 -17.94
C TRP A 251 -4.99 -9.28 -18.80
N LEU A 252 -5.79 -8.37 -18.22
CA LEU A 252 -6.72 -7.51 -18.94
C LEU A 252 -6.05 -6.26 -19.53
N LEU A 253 -5.07 -5.69 -18.82
CA LEU A 253 -4.31 -4.52 -19.28
C LEU A 253 -3.44 -4.83 -20.51
N PHE A 254 -2.90 -6.05 -20.59
CA PHE A 254 -2.10 -6.49 -21.74
C PHE A 254 -2.86 -6.43 -23.08
N PRO A 255 -4.01 -7.12 -23.28
CA PRO A 255 -4.78 -7.02 -24.52
C PRO A 255 -5.35 -5.63 -24.74
N GLY A 256 -5.71 -4.89 -23.67
CA GLY A 256 -6.14 -3.50 -23.79
C GLY A 256 -5.07 -2.59 -24.42
N SER A 257 -3.82 -2.73 -23.98
CA SER A 257 -2.69 -1.97 -24.53
C SER A 257 -2.38 -2.35 -25.99
N VAL A 258 -2.51 -3.62 -26.35
CA VAL A 258 -2.31 -4.12 -27.72
C VAL A 258 -3.39 -3.59 -28.66
N LEU A 259 -4.66 -3.64 -28.24
CA LEU A 259 -5.77 -3.10 -29.02
C LEU A 259 -5.62 -1.59 -29.25
N ALA A 260 -5.28 -0.84 -28.21
CA ALA A 260 -5.04 0.60 -28.33
C ALA A 260 -3.86 0.91 -29.26
N ALA A 261 -2.76 0.17 -29.18
CA ALA A 261 -1.63 0.32 -30.08
C ALA A 261 -1.99 -0.01 -31.54
N CYS A 262 -2.77 -1.06 -31.78
CA CYS A 262 -3.30 -1.40 -33.10
C CYS A 262 -4.21 -0.30 -33.66
N CYS A 263 -5.10 0.28 -32.85
CA CYS A 263 -5.95 1.40 -33.26
C CYS A 263 -5.13 2.63 -33.66
N ILE A 264 -4.08 2.97 -32.90
CA ILE A 264 -3.18 4.08 -33.21
C ILE A 264 -2.41 3.81 -34.51
N GLY A 265 -1.85 2.61 -34.66
CA GLY A 265 -1.16 2.20 -35.90
C GLY A 265 -2.06 2.28 -37.14
N TRP A 266 -3.32 1.84 -36.99
CA TRP A 266 -4.33 1.93 -38.05
C TRP A 266 -4.66 3.38 -38.43
N LEU A 267 -4.84 4.27 -37.44
CA LEU A 267 -5.10 5.69 -37.67
C LEU A 267 -3.93 6.39 -38.39
N VAL A 268 -2.69 6.08 -37.99
CA VAL A 268 -1.50 6.61 -38.66
C VAL A 268 -1.43 6.13 -40.11
N LEU A 269 -1.75 4.85 -40.38
CA LEU A 269 -1.81 4.32 -41.73
C LEU A 269 -2.86 5.05 -42.59
N GLN A 270 -4.06 5.24 -42.05
CA GLN A 270 -5.15 5.98 -42.72
C GLN A 270 -4.73 7.41 -43.08
N LEU A 271 -4.11 8.13 -42.16
CA LEU A 271 -3.60 9.49 -42.39
C LEU A 271 -2.53 9.55 -43.49
N ILE A 272 -1.60 8.59 -43.50
CA ILE A 272 -0.56 8.53 -44.53
C ILE A 272 -1.16 8.19 -45.90
N LEU A 273 -2.13 7.28 -45.95
CA LEU A 273 -2.83 6.92 -47.18
C LEU A 273 -3.67 8.07 -47.74
N GLN A 274 -4.38 8.81 -46.88
CA GLN A 274 -5.13 10.02 -47.27
C GLN A 274 -4.23 11.13 -47.81
N ARG A 275 -3.07 11.36 -47.17
CA ARG A 275 -2.10 12.35 -47.70
C ARG A 275 -1.54 11.94 -49.06
N ARG A 276 -1.32 10.63 -49.27
CA ARG A 276 -0.86 10.11 -50.55
C ARG A 276 -1.91 10.28 -51.64
N SER A 277 -3.19 10.00 -51.37
CA SER A 277 -4.25 10.14 -52.38
C SER A 277 -4.38 11.58 -52.88
N MET A 278 -4.38 12.59 -52.00
CA MET A 278 -4.38 13.99 -52.45
C MET A 278 -3.13 14.36 -53.24
N SER A 279 -1.95 13.95 -52.80
CA SER A 279 -0.71 14.25 -53.52
C SER A 279 -0.62 13.55 -54.89
N SER A 280 -1.14 12.33 -54.99
CA SER A 280 -1.19 11.59 -56.25
C SER A 280 -2.24 12.15 -57.19
N GLU A 281 -3.42 12.55 -56.70
CA GLU A 281 -4.45 13.25 -57.47
C GLU A 281 -3.88 14.56 -58.06
N LEU A 282 -3.17 15.35 -57.25
CA LEU A 282 -2.59 16.62 -57.68
C LEU A 282 -1.45 16.44 -58.70
N GLN A 283 -0.60 15.42 -58.53
CA GLN A 283 0.42 15.05 -59.52
C GLN A 283 -0.18 14.46 -60.81
N ASN A 284 -1.32 13.75 -60.70
CA ASN A 284 -2.04 13.23 -61.87
C ASN A 284 -2.75 14.36 -62.62
N ALA A 285 -3.37 15.32 -61.91
CA ALA A 285 -4.00 16.50 -62.48
C ALA A 285 -2.97 17.42 -63.17
N LEU A 286 -1.78 17.58 -62.58
CA LEU A 286 -0.63 18.25 -63.20
C LEU A 286 -0.16 17.55 -64.49
N ARG A 287 -0.09 16.20 -64.50
CA ARG A 287 0.32 15.43 -65.68
C ARG A 287 -0.73 15.38 -66.79
N ARG A 288 -2.03 15.45 -66.43
CA ARG A 288 -3.14 15.48 -67.40
C ARG A 288 -3.42 16.89 -67.93
N GLY A 289 -2.75 17.93 -67.40
CA GLY A 289 -2.91 19.30 -67.85
C GLY A 289 -4.29 19.89 -67.53
N GLU A 290 -4.99 19.37 -66.51
CA GLU A 290 -6.35 19.80 -66.15
C GLU A 290 -6.39 21.10 -65.31
N LEU A 291 -5.24 21.75 -65.11
CA LEU A 291 -5.17 23.04 -64.43
C LEU A 291 -5.64 24.16 -65.37
N GLN A 292 -6.92 24.54 -65.26
CA GLN A 292 -7.44 25.75 -65.90
C GLN A 292 -6.88 26.99 -65.19
N VAL A 293 -6.02 27.72 -65.89
CA VAL A 293 -5.54 29.04 -65.47
C VAL A 293 -6.69 30.04 -65.66
N LEU A 294 -7.39 30.35 -64.59
CA LEU A 294 -8.29 31.50 -64.53
C LEU A 294 -7.43 32.76 -64.37
N SER A 295 -7.09 33.39 -65.49
CA SER A 295 -6.57 34.76 -65.50
C SER A 295 -7.73 35.71 -65.24
N THR A 296 -7.78 36.29 -64.03
CA THR A 296 -8.68 37.42 -63.77
C THR A 296 -8.10 38.64 -64.48
N SER A 297 -8.75 39.06 -65.57
CA SER A 297 -8.44 40.34 -66.20
C SER A 297 -9.01 41.45 -65.32
N GLN A 298 -8.14 42.20 -64.65
CA GLN A 298 -8.53 43.39 -63.91
C GLN A 298 -8.66 44.53 -64.94
N SER A 299 -9.84 44.66 -65.57
CA SER A 299 -10.10 45.77 -66.50
C SER A 299 -10.44 47.04 -65.73
N SER A 300 -9.48 47.97 -65.73
CA SER A 300 -9.70 49.37 -65.38
C SER A 300 -10.42 50.03 -66.56
N SER A 301 -11.69 50.44 -66.39
CA SER A 301 -12.25 51.56 -67.15
C SER A 301 -13.50 52.11 -66.46
N SER A 302 -13.39 53.35 -65.98
CA SER A 302 -14.55 54.19 -65.63
C SER A 302 -14.37 55.52 -66.35
N THR A 303 -15.11 55.68 -67.46
CA THR A 303 -15.59 56.99 -67.87
C THR A 303 -16.92 56.84 -68.61
N ALA A 304 -17.91 57.51 -68.04
CA ALA A 304 -19.06 58.13 -68.68
C ALA A 304 -20.15 57.25 -69.32
N GLY A 305 -21.29 57.19 -68.61
CA GLY A 305 -22.51 57.82 -69.13
C GLY A 305 -23.58 56.90 -69.73
N ALA A 306 -24.61 56.62 -68.94
CA ALA A 306 -26.04 56.56 -69.30
C ALA A 306 -26.77 55.79 -68.17
N VAL A 307 -27.41 56.45 -67.21
CA VAL A 307 -28.80 56.97 -67.26
C VAL A 307 -29.85 55.85 -67.16
N TRP A 308 -30.47 55.77 -65.96
CA TRP A 308 -31.89 55.52 -65.65
C TRP A 308 -32.54 54.22 -66.18
N ALA A 309 -33.33 53.42 -65.46
CA ALA A 309 -33.96 53.46 -64.14
C ALA A 309 -34.63 52.06 -63.88
N PRO A 310 -35.63 51.84 -63.00
CA PRO A 310 -35.48 50.86 -61.92
C PRO A 310 -36.59 49.76 -61.82
N ARG A 311 -36.25 48.64 -61.17
CA ARG A 311 -37.15 47.74 -60.38
C ARG A 311 -38.30 47.04 -61.16
N PRO A 312 -39.10 46.11 -60.57
CA PRO A 312 -39.00 45.43 -59.26
C PRO A 312 -39.28 43.89 -59.27
N TRP A 313 -39.01 43.25 -58.13
CA TRP A 313 -39.85 42.29 -57.37
C TRP A 313 -40.13 40.83 -57.82
N CYS A 314 -40.13 39.99 -56.77
CA CYS A 314 -40.86 38.72 -56.55
C CYS A 314 -40.36 37.49 -57.32
N ALA A 315 -40.37 36.25 -56.82
CA ALA A 315 -40.81 35.57 -55.60
C ALA A 315 -39.95 34.26 -55.53
N GLY A 316 -39.58 33.68 -54.39
CA GLY A 316 -40.46 32.92 -53.50
C GLY A 316 -40.55 31.43 -53.90
N ALA A 317 -40.41 30.54 -52.89
CA ALA A 317 -40.71 29.09 -52.82
C ALA A 317 -39.47 28.17 -52.88
N ALA A 318 -39.06 27.46 -51.82
CA ALA A 318 -39.75 26.53 -50.90
C ALA A 318 -40.05 25.14 -51.50
N ARG A 319 -39.34 24.12 -50.98
CA ARG A 319 -39.78 22.74 -50.68
C ARG A 319 -38.53 21.92 -50.28
N THR A 320 -38.36 21.50 -49.02
CA THR A 320 -38.94 20.31 -48.35
C THR A 320 -38.78 19.02 -49.16
N ALA A 321 -37.93 18.13 -48.65
CA ALA A 321 -37.87 16.72 -48.98
C ALA A 321 -38.46 15.91 -47.81
N PRO A 322 -39.20 14.83 -48.08
CA PRO A 322 -39.16 13.66 -47.21
C PRO A 322 -37.83 12.90 -47.37
#